data_AF-A0A634VSD9-F1
#
_entry.id   AF-A0A634VSD9-F1
#
_cell.length_a   1.000
_cell.length_b   1.000
_cell.length_c   1.000
_cell.angle_alpha   90.00
_cell.angle_beta   90.00
_cell.angle_gamma   90.00
#
_symmetry.space_group_name_H-M   'P 1'
#
loop_
_entity.id
_entity.type
_entity.pdbx_description
1 polymer ?
#
loop_
_entity_poly.entity_id
_entity_poly.type
_entity_poly.pdbx_seq_one_letter_code
_entity_poly.pdbx_strand_id
1 'polypeptide(L)' 'MTQNVRCKNCNKLLARASFHYIEIKCPRCKTLNQITRAIEHPTHEEL' A
#
# COMPACT_ATOMS: atom_id res chain seq x y z
N MET A 1 4.69 0.89 -10.59
CA MET A 1 4.50 -0.54 -10.30
C MET A 1 3.42 -0.69 -9.23
N THR A 2 2.36 -1.47 -9.50
CA THR A 2 1.23 -1.70 -8.57
C THR A 2 1.64 -2.67 -7.46
N GLN A 3 1.25 -2.39 -6.21
CA GLN A 3 1.56 -3.22 -5.04
C GLN A 3 0.31 -3.81 -4.39
N ASN A 4 0.48 -4.96 -3.73
CA ASN A 4 -0.57 -5.60 -2.93
C ASN A 4 -0.65 -4.95 -1.55
N VAL A 5 -1.74 -4.25 -1.27
CA VAL A 5 -2.03 -3.66 0.04
C VAL A 5 -2.77 -4.68 0.88
N ARG A 6 -2.18 -5.06 2.02
CA ARG A 6 -2.75 -6.04 2.96
C ARG A 6 -3.06 -5.40 4.29
N CYS A 7 -4.07 -5.92 4.98
CA CYS A 7 -4.43 -5.46 6.31
C CYS A 7 -3.33 -5.82 7.32
N LYS A 8 -2.88 -4.86 8.13
CA LYS A 8 -1.85 -5.07 9.17
C LYS A 8 -2.27 -6.03 10.28
N ASN A 9 -3.59 -6.22 10.47
CA ASN A 9 -4.12 -7.08 11.53
C ASN A 9 -4.42 -8.50 11.06
N CYS A 10 -5.20 -8.67 9.97
CA CYS A 10 -5.64 -9.99 9.51
C CYS A 10 -4.94 -10.49 8.23
N ASN A 11 -3.96 -9.74 7.71
CA ASN A 11 -3.17 -10.04 6.50
C ASN A 11 -3.97 -10.26 5.20
N LYS A 12 -5.28 -9.97 5.24
CA LYS A 12 -6.14 -10.10 4.07
C LYS A 12 -5.85 -8.98 3.06
N LEU A 13 -5.93 -9.33 1.77
CA LEU A 13 -5.81 -8.36 0.68
C LEU A 13 -6.93 -7.32 0.78
N LEU A 14 -6.54 -6.05 0.72
CA LEU A 14 -7.42 -4.89 0.73
C LEU A 14 -7.52 -4.27 -0.67
N ALA A 15 -6.38 -4.08 -1.34
CA ALA A 15 -6.32 -3.50 -2.67
C ALA A 15 -5.05 -3.91 -3.43
N ARG A 16 -5.06 -3.76 -4.75
CA ARG A 16 -3.87 -3.76 -5.60
C ARG A 16 -3.77 -2.38 -6.22
N ALA A 17 -2.81 -1.57 -5.79
CA ALA A 17 -2.77 -0.15 -6.13
C ALA A 17 -1.33 0.38 -6.24
N SER A 18 -1.16 1.41 -7.07
CA SER A 18 0.00 2.32 -7.02
C SER A 18 -0.45 3.53 -6.23
N PHE A 19 0.18 3.82 -5.10
CA PHE A 19 -0.24 4.90 -4.21
C PHE A 19 0.97 5.52 -3.50
N HIS A 20 0.83 6.81 -3.15
CA HIS A 20 1.72 7.48 -2.20
C HIS A 20 1.20 7.30 -0.76
N TYR A 21 -0.10 7.49 -0.57
CA TYR A 21 -0.80 7.32 0.70
C TYR A 21 -2.14 6.64 0.47
N ILE A 22 -2.52 5.74 1.37
CA ILE A 22 -3.85 5.15 1.42
C ILE A 22 -4.32 5.01 2.86
N GLU A 23 -5.56 5.41 3.10
CA GLU A 23 -6.29 5.15 4.33
C GLU A 23 -7.52 4.29 4.02
N ILE A 24 -7.58 3.09 4.58
CA ILE A 24 -8.64 2.14 4.26
C ILE A 24 -9.01 1.29 5.48
N LYS A 25 -10.32 1.22 5.75
CA LYS A 25 -10.86 0.33 6.77
C LYS A 25 -10.93 -1.09 6.22
N CYS A 26 -10.42 -2.06 6.96
CA CYS A 26 -10.59 -3.46 6.61
C CYS A 26 -12.04 -3.89 6.87
N PRO A 27 -12.81 -4.33 5.85
CA PRO A 27 -14.20 -4.74 6.04
C PRO A 27 -14.36 -6.00 6.89
N ARG A 28 -13.28 -6.78 7.06
CA ARG A 28 -13.29 -8.07 7.78
C ARG A 28 -13.03 -7.92 9.28
N CYS A 29 -11.93 -7.26 9.64
CA CYS A 29 -11.49 -7.11 11.04
C CYS A 29 -11.65 -5.68 11.58
N LYS A 30 -12.18 -4.76 10.78
CA LYS A 30 -12.47 -3.36 11.12
C LYS A 30 -11.26 -2.47 11.44
N THR A 31 -10.04 -3.00 11.40
CA THR A 31 -8.80 -2.22 11.53
C THR A 31 -8.71 -1.14 10.46
N LEU A 32 -8.43 0.10 10.88
CA LEU A 32 -8.06 1.19 9.99
C LEU A 32 -6.58 1.05 9.62
N ASN A 33 -6.30 0.97 8.32
CA ASN A 33 -4.94 0.83 7.79
C ASN A 33 -4.55 2.17 7.16
N GLN A 34 -3.45 2.75 7.64
CA GLN A 34 -2.82 3.95 7.08
C GLN A 34 -1.45 3.52 6.58
N ILE A 35 -1.23 3.59 5.27
CA ILE A 35 -0.03 3.06 4.63
C ILE A 35 0.53 4.15 3.73
N THR A 36 1.79 4.50 3.98
CA THR A 36 2.54 5.47 3.19
C THR A 36 3.61 4.70 2.43
N ARG A 37 3.68 4.91 1.11
CA ARG A 37 4.75 4.34 0.29
C ARG A 37 5.80 5.40 0.05
N ALA A 38 7.03 5.14 0.46
CA ALA A 38 8.16 5.89 -0.08
C ALA A 38 8.24 5.53 -1.57
N ILE A 39 7.98 6.52 -2.43
CA ILE A 39 8.33 6.37 -3.84
C ILE A 39 9.81 6.70 -3.89
N GLU A 40 10.63 5.66 -3.94
CA GLU A 40 12.02 5.81 -4.34
C GLU A 40 11.99 6.54 -5.69
N HIS A 41 12.60 7.73 -5.73
CA HIS A 41 12.76 8.50 -6.96
C HIS A 41 13.44 7.57 -7.98
N PRO A 42 12.95 7.49 -9.22
CA PRO A 42 13.69 6.76 -10.24
C PRO A 42 15.03 7.48 -10.44
N THR A 43 16.09 6.97 -9.85
CA THR A 43 17.45 7.29 -10.26
C THR A 43 17.57 6.72 -11.66
N HIS A 44 17.49 7.58 -12.67
CA HIS A 44 17.92 7.23 -14.01
C HIS A 44 19.41 6.87 -13.91
N GLU A 45 19.75 5.59 -14.02
CA GLU A 45 21.08 5.18 -14.46
C GLU A 45 21.10 5.41 -15.98
N GLU A 46 21.53 6.60 -16.39
CA GLU A 46 21.99 6.85 -17.76
C GLU A 46 23.35 6.16 -17.93
N LEU A 47 23.40 5.09 -18.71
CA LEU A 47 24.58 4.61 -19.44
C LEU A 47 24.13 3.95 -20.76
#